data_AF-A0A090WXM9-F1
#
_entry.id   AF-A0A090WXM9-F1
#
_cell.length_a   1.000
_cell.length_b   1.000
_cell.length_c   1.000
_cell.angle_alpha   90.00
_cell.angle_beta   90.00
_cell.angle_gamma   90.00
#
_symmetry.space_group_name_H-M   'P 1'
#
loop_
_entity.id
_entity.type
_entity.pdbx_description
1 polymer ?
#
loop_
_entity_poly.entity_id
_entity_poly.type
_entity_poly.pdbx_seq_one_letter_code
_entity_poly.pdbx_strand_id
1 'polypeptide(L)' 'MLVIDKDGNLTGGCTTSGAAWKMHGRVGDSPIIGSGLFLDNEVGAAAATGLGEA' A
#
# COMPACT_ATOMS: atom_id res chain seq x y z
N MET A 1 -4.49 5.49 -1.14
CA MET A 1 -5.77 6.06 -0.65
C MET A 1 -6.38 5.08 0.32
N LEU A 2 -6.85 5.57 1.48
CA LEU A 2 -7.55 4.78 2.50
C LEU A 2 -8.92 5.41 2.76
N VAL A 3 -9.93 4.57 2.95
CA VAL A 3 -11.33 4.98 3.08
C VAL A 3 -11.99 4.14 4.16
N ILE A 4 -12.94 4.74 4.88
CA ILE A 4 -13.84 4.06 5.81
C ILE A 4 -15.26 4.30 5.28
N ASP A 5 -16.03 3.24 5.06
CA ASP A 5 -17.42 3.36 4.62
C ASP A 5 -18.39 3.64 5.79
N LYS A 6 -19.67 3.81 5.48
CA LYS A 6 -20.72 4.09 6.47
C LYS A 6 -20.99 2.95 7.46
N ASP A 7 -20.64 1.71 7.07
CA ASP A 7 -20.83 0.50 7.86
C ASP A 7 -19.57 0.20 8.71
N GLY A 8 -18.54 1.06 8.60
CA GLY A 8 -17.30 0.96 9.35
C GLY A 8 -16.23 0.10 8.68
N ASN A 9 -16.45 -0.39 7.45
CA ASN A 9 -15.44 -1.19 6.76
C ASN A 9 -14.33 -0.32 6.18
N LEU A 10 -13.11 -0.80 6.34
CA LEU A 10 -11.91 -0.21 5.78
C LEU A 10 -11.70 -0.71 4.36
N THR A 11 -11.33 0.19 3.46
CA THR A 11 -10.94 -0.14 2.09
C THR A 11 -9.81 0.78 1.66
N GLY A 12 -8.91 0.29 0.83
CA GLY A 12 -7.79 1.11 0.36
C GLY A 12 -7.12 0.53 -0.86
N GLY A 13 -6.29 1.37 -1.46
CA GLY A 13 -5.44 1.03 -2.58
C GLY A 13 -4.12 1.76 -2.50
N CYS A 14 -3.05 1.06 -2.85
CA CYS A 14 -1.71 1.61 -3.01
C CYS A 14 -1.24 1.34 -4.44
N THR A 15 -0.67 2.35 -5.09
CA THR A 15 -0.20 2.25 -6.48
C THR A 15 1.03 3.12 -6.67
N THR A 16 1.94 2.66 -7.51
CA THR A 16 3.19 3.36 -7.83
C THR A 16 3.71 2.93 -9.19
N SER A 17 4.41 3.83 -9.88
CA SER A 17 5.24 3.47 -11.04
C SER A 17 6.59 2.86 -10.60
N GLY A 18 6.90 2.86 -9.31
CA GLY A 18 8.17 2.41 -8.72
C GLY A 18 9.23 3.51 -8.69
N ALA A 19 10.44 3.16 -8.25
CA ALA A 19 11.56 4.09 -8.21
C ALA A 19 12.07 4.45 -9.61
N ALA A 20 12.62 5.66 -9.77
CA ALA A 20 13.31 6.06 -10.99
C ALA A 20 14.50 5.14 -11.27
N TRP A 21 14.76 4.84 -12.54
CA TRP A 21 15.88 4.00 -12.99
C TRP A 21 15.92 2.58 -12.41
N LYS A 22 14.78 2.07 -11.92
CA LYS A 22 14.68 0.69 -11.42
C LYS A 22 15.05 -0.33 -12.51
N MET A 23 15.63 -1.45 -12.10
CA MET A 23 15.82 -2.60 -12.99
C MET A 23 14.48 -3.08 -13.55
N HIS A 24 14.49 -3.57 -14.79
CA HIS A 24 13.31 -4.18 -15.38
C HIS A 24 12.82 -5.34 -14.51
N GLY A 25 11.52 -5.36 -14.23
CA GLY A 25 10.90 -6.35 -13.34
C GLY A 25 11.03 -6.05 -11.85
N ARG A 26 11.71 -4.98 -11.41
CA ARG A 26 11.76 -4.61 -9.98
C ARG A 26 10.35 -4.27 -9.46
N VAL A 27 9.95 -4.95 -8.40
CA VAL A 27 8.72 -4.75 -7.64
C VAL A 27 9.07 -4.13 -6.28
N GLY A 28 8.36 -3.05 -5.91
CA GLY A 28 8.51 -2.41 -4.59
C GLY A 28 7.42 -2.85 -3.61
N ASP A 29 7.24 -2.08 -2.54
CA ASP A 29 6.29 -2.33 -1.45
C ASP A 29 4.81 -2.20 -1.85
N SER A 30 4.47 -1.27 -2.75
CA SER A 30 3.08 -0.89 -3.02
C SER A 30 2.11 -2.03 -3.38
N PRO A 31 2.48 -3.03 -4.21
CA PRO A 31 1.61 -4.18 -4.50
C PRO A 31 1.72 -5.34 -3.49
N ILE A 32 2.52 -5.20 -2.43
CA ILE A 32 2.78 -6.25 -1.44
C ILE A 32 1.91 -5.99 -0.19
N ILE A 33 1.03 -6.94 0.12
CA ILE A 33 0.15 -6.88 1.29
C ILE A 33 0.98 -6.84 2.57
N GLY A 34 0.67 -5.90 3.46
CA GLY A 34 1.36 -5.70 4.73
C GLY A 34 2.65 -4.87 4.65
N SER A 35 3.11 -4.52 3.44
CA SER A 35 4.24 -3.61 3.24
C SER A 35 3.75 -2.24 2.80
N GLY A 36 3.35 -2.09 1.54
CA GLY A 36 2.86 -0.81 1.00
C GLY A 36 1.38 -0.53 1.29
N LEU A 37 0.61 -1.56 1.64
CA LEU A 37 -0.81 -1.45 1.97
C LEU A 37 -1.20 -2.48 3.03
N PHE A 38 -1.87 -2.01 4.09
CA PHE A 38 -2.45 -2.84 5.14
C PHE A 38 -3.89 -2.39 5.42
N LEU A 39 -4.80 -3.35 5.56
CA LEU A 39 -6.22 -3.13 5.81
C LEU A 39 -6.72 -4.26 6.72
N ASP A 40 -7.19 -3.91 7.92
CA ASP A 40 -7.81 -4.83 8.85
C ASP A 40 -8.90 -4.11 9.65
N ASN A 41 -10.15 -4.53 9.51
CA ASN A 41 -11.28 -3.89 10.20
C ASN A 41 -11.19 -3.96 11.73
N GLU A 42 -10.43 -4.91 12.29
CA GLU A 42 -10.27 -5.06 13.73
C GLU A 42 -9.15 -4.17 14.30
N VAL A 43 -8.23 -3.69 13.44
CA VAL A 43 -7.01 -2.98 13.86
C VAL A 43 -6.91 -1.58 13.26
N GLY A 44 -7.06 -1.44 11.95
CA GLY A 44 -6.89 -0.19 11.22
C GLY A 44 -6.38 -0.36 9.79
N ALA A 45 -6.05 0.76 9.15
CA ALA A 45 -5.58 0.82 7.78
C ALA A 45 -4.33 1.70 7.65
N ALA A 46 -3.40 1.29 6.81
CA ALA A 46 -2.18 2.05 6.51
C ALA A 46 -1.78 1.89 5.04
N ALA A 47 -1.20 2.95 4.48
CA ALA A 47 -0.57 2.94 3.16
C ALA A 47 0.76 3.68 3.24
N ALA A 48 1.79 3.12 2.64
CA ALA A 48 3.14 3.68 2.68
C ALA A 48 3.52 4.35 1.35
N THR A 49 4.51 5.24 1.44
CA THR A 49 5.23 5.79 0.28
C THR A 49 6.67 6.03 0.70
N GLY A 50 7.62 5.72 -0.16
CA GLY A 50 9.04 5.85 0.16
C GLY A 50 9.91 4.92 -0.68
N LEU A 51 11.05 4.51 -0.10
CA LEU A 51 11.92 3.49 -0.68
C LEU A 51 11.37 2.11 -0.30
N GLY A 52 10.77 1.42 -1.27
CA GLY A 52 10.06 0.15 -1.01
C GLY A 52 10.91 -1.02 -0.49
N GLU A 53 12.24 -0.90 -0.50
CA GLU A 53 13.16 -1.90 0.07
C GLU A 53 13.40 -1.74 1.58
N ALA A 54 13.04 -0.59 2.16
CA ALA A 54 13.32 -0.25 3.55
C ALA A 54 12.33 -0.88 4.55
#